data_AF-A0A7W7W0S3-F1
#
_entry.id   AF-A0A7W7W0S3-F1
#
_cell.length_a   1.000
_cell.length_b   1.000
_cell.length_c   1.000
_cell.angle_alpha   90.00
_cell.angle_beta   90.00
_cell.angle_gamma   90.00
#
_symmetry.space_group_name_H-M   'P 1'
#
loop_
_entity.id
_entity.type
_entity.pdbx_description
1 polymer ?
#
loop_
_entity_poly.entity_id
_entity_poly.type
_entity_poly.pdbx_seq_one_letter_code
_entity_poly.pdbx_strand_id
1 'polypeptide(L)'
;MRHGRPSDQELRAIFQQELEEVLAGRGPRSCTGLDDDTSQALWDIFVAEPGDREALAAAAHRAFAGQLDGSNAARWHADMERWFEEREQRRQQS
;
A
#
# COMPACT_ATOMS: atom_id res chain seq x y z
N MET A 1 4.17 -21.52 -13.37
CA MET A 1 3.82 -21.06 -12.01
C MET A 1 4.98 -20.19 -11.51
N ARG A 2 4.74 -18.91 -11.18
CA ARG A 2 5.77 -18.03 -10.62
C ARG A 2 5.80 -18.30 -9.10
N HIS A 3 6.79 -19.04 -8.62
CA HIS A 3 6.86 -19.53 -7.23
C HIS A 3 7.74 -18.67 -6.30
N GLY A 4 7.82 -17.36 -6.55
CA GLY A 4 8.62 -16.45 -5.72
C GLY A 4 7.90 -15.14 -5.46
N ARG A 5 8.20 -14.52 -4.31
CA ARG A 5 7.89 -13.11 -4.05
C ARG A 5 8.45 -12.27 -5.22
N PRO A 6 7.70 -11.32 -5.80
CA PRO A 6 8.21 -10.48 -6.86
C PRO A 6 9.51 -9.78 -6.44
N SER A 7 10.47 -9.66 -7.35
CA SER A 7 11.66 -8.83 -7.12
C SER A 7 11.30 -7.34 -7.11
N ASP A 8 12.16 -6.49 -6.57
CA ASP A 8 11.96 -5.04 -6.56
C ASP A 8 11.74 -4.47 -7.96
N GLN A 9 12.43 -5.00 -8.98
CA GLN A 9 12.23 -4.58 -10.36
C GLN A 9 10.85 -4.97 -10.88
N GLU A 10 10.36 -6.16 -10.53
CA GLU A 10 9.02 -6.61 -10.87
C GLU A 10 7.96 -5.78 -10.14
N LEU A 11 8.19 -5.45 -8.87
CA LEU A 11 7.32 -4.55 -8.09
C LEU A 11 7.26 -3.15 -8.71
N ARG A 12 8.38 -2.60 -9.18
CA ARG A 12 8.41 -1.29 -9.86
C ARG A 12 7.58 -1.31 -11.14
N ALA A 13 7.72 -2.35 -11.97
CA ALA A 13 6.96 -2.49 -13.20
C ALA A 13 5.45 -2.64 -12.91
N ILE A 14 5.11 -3.44 -11.91
CA ILE A 14 3.74 -3.65 -11.46
C ILE A 14 3.14 -2.33 -10.95
N PHE A 15 3.84 -1.64 -10.05
CA PHE A 15 3.40 -0.35 -9.51
C PHE A 15 3.16 0.68 -10.61
N GLN A 16 4.08 0.81 -11.56
CA GLN A 16 3.94 1.75 -12.69
C GLN A 16 2.71 1.41 -13.54
N GLN A 17 2.50 0.12 -13.83
CA GLN A 17 1.32 -0.32 -14.57
C GLN A 17 0.03 0.01 -13.80
N GLU A 18 -0.05 -0.30 -12.51
CA GLU A 18 -1.24 0.02 -11.71
C GLU A 18 -1.49 1.52 -11.63
N LEU A 19 -0.43 2.33 -11.50
CA LEU A 19 -0.55 3.79 -11.46
C LEU A 19 -1.15 4.34 -12.76
N GLU A 20 -0.68 3.86 -13.92
CA GLU A 20 -1.24 4.23 -15.22
C GLU A 20 -2.72 3.83 -15.37
N GLU A 21 -3.07 2.63 -14.88
CA GLU A 21 -4.45 2.13 -14.89
C GLU A 21 -5.39 3.01 -14.04
N VAL A 22 -5.00 3.36 -12.81
CA VAL A 22 -5.84 4.19 -11.91
C VAL A 22 -5.95 5.63 -12.39
N LEU A 23 -4.89 6.20 -12.98
CA LEU A 23 -4.95 7.51 -13.61
C LEU A 23 -5.90 7.50 -14.81
N ALA A 24 -5.91 6.41 -15.58
CA ALA A 24 -6.88 6.19 -16.66
C ALA A 24 -8.30 5.83 -16.18
N GLY A 25 -8.53 5.76 -14.87
CA GLY A 25 -9.84 5.46 -14.27
C GLY A 25 -10.22 3.99 -14.27
N ARG A 26 -9.24 3.09 -14.33
CA ARG A 26 -9.43 1.65 -14.11
C ARG A 26 -8.98 1.30 -12.70
N GLY A 27 -9.75 0.45 -12.01
CA GLY A 27 -9.43 0.06 -10.64
C GLY A 27 -8.14 -0.76 -10.57
N PRO A 28 -7.38 -0.67 -9.46
CA PRO A 28 -6.17 -1.45 -9.30
C PRO A 28 -6.48 -2.94 -9.19
N ARG A 29 -5.60 -3.78 -9.75
CA ARG A 29 -5.70 -5.23 -9.70
C ARG A 29 -5.34 -5.76 -8.32
N SER A 30 -5.97 -6.87 -7.93
CA SER A 30 -5.61 -7.61 -6.73
C SER A 30 -4.45 -8.58 -6.98
N CYS A 31 -3.84 -9.06 -5.90
CA CYS A 31 -2.80 -10.11 -5.91
C CYS A 31 -1.55 -9.75 -6.74
N THR A 32 -1.20 -8.46 -6.79
CA THR A 32 -0.05 -7.92 -7.54
C THR A 32 1.27 -8.05 -6.79
N GLY A 33 1.23 -8.29 -5.47
CA GLY A 33 2.40 -8.26 -4.60
C GLY A 33 2.77 -6.86 -4.09
N LEU A 34 1.97 -5.84 -4.42
CA LEU A 34 1.97 -4.56 -3.72
C LEU A 34 1.43 -4.77 -2.30
N ASP A 35 2.01 -4.08 -1.32
CA ASP A 35 1.51 -4.12 0.04
C ASP A 35 0.21 -3.33 0.21
N ASP A 36 -0.42 -3.46 1.37
CA ASP A 36 -1.73 -2.86 1.63
C ASP A 36 -1.66 -1.33 1.58
N ASP A 37 -0.58 -0.72 2.06
CA ASP A 37 -0.39 0.74 2.03
C ASP A 37 -0.29 1.27 0.60
N THR A 38 0.50 0.60 -0.25
CA THR A 38 0.63 0.96 -1.66
C THR A 38 -0.69 0.73 -2.41
N SER A 39 -1.36 -0.39 -2.13
CA SER A 39 -2.65 -0.72 -2.73
C SER A 39 -3.73 0.28 -2.34
N GLN A 40 -3.75 0.72 -1.08
CA GLN A 40 -4.67 1.73 -0.59
C GLN A 40 -4.44 3.08 -1.29
N ALA A 41 -3.19 3.51 -1.44
CA ALA A 41 -2.89 4.76 -2.13
C ALA A 41 -3.32 4.75 -3.61
N LEU A 42 -3.27 3.59 -4.28
CA LEU A 42 -3.81 3.42 -5.64
C LEU A 42 -5.34 3.47 -5.67
N TRP A 43 -6.00 2.87 -4.67
CA TRP A 43 -7.45 2.99 -4.51
C TRP A 43 -7.88 4.43 -4.26
N ASP A 44 -7.16 5.19 -3.43
CA ASP A 44 -7.43 6.59 -3.16
C ASP A 44 -7.38 7.44 -4.44
N ILE A 45 -6.44 7.15 -5.35
CA ILE A 45 -6.39 7.78 -6.68
C ILE A 45 -7.61 7.39 -7.51
N PHE A 46 -7.96 6.10 -7.55
CA PHE A 46 -9.07 5.61 -8.37
C PHE A 46 -10.42 6.24 -7.97
N VAL A 47 -10.68 6.38 -6.67
CA VAL A 47 -11.93 6.94 -6.14
C VAL A 47 -11.97 8.47 -6.17
N ALA A 48 -10.84 9.15 -6.35
CA ALA A 48 -10.79 10.60 -6.46
C ALA A 48 -11.39 11.11 -7.78
N GLU A 49 -11.85 12.36 -7.74
CA GLU A 49 -12.29 13.09 -8.93
C GLU A 49 -11.14 13.17 -9.95
N PRO A 50 -11.41 13.06 -11.27
CA PRO A 50 -10.37 12.99 -12.30
C PRO A 50 -9.33 14.12 -12.24
N GLY A 51 -9.74 15.33 -11.83
CA GLY A 51 -8.85 16.49 -11.71
C GLY A 51 -7.87 16.41 -10.53
N ASP A 52 -8.14 15.58 -9.53
CA ASP A 52 -7.34 15.46 -8.31
C ASP A 52 -6.40 14.25 -8.32
N ARG A 53 -6.60 13.31 -9.26
CA ARG A 53 -5.86 12.04 -9.34
C ARG A 53 -4.35 12.23 -9.46
N GLU A 54 -3.91 13.18 -10.28
CA GLU A 54 -2.49 13.45 -10.49
C GLU A 54 -1.83 14.00 -9.22
N ALA A 55 -2.55 14.80 -8.43
CA ALA A 55 -2.04 15.32 -7.16
C ALA A 55 -1.82 14.20 -6.11
N LEU A 56 -2.60 13.12 -6.19
CA LEU A 56 -2.49 11.96 -5.30
C LEU A 56 -1.38 10.97 -5.72
N ALA A 57 -0.86 11.05 -6.95
CA ALA A 57 0.22 10.18 -7.43
C ALA A 57 1.47 10.26 -6.54
N ALA A 58 1.78 11.44 -6.00
CA ALA A 58 2.89 11.61 -5.06
C ALA A 58 2.74 10.81 -3.77
N ALA A 59 1.50 10.60 -3.30
CA ALA A 59 1.23 9.77 -2.13
C ALA A 59 1.45 8.28 -2.45
N ALA A 60 0.99 7.81 -3.62
CA ALA A 60 1.23 6.45 -4.07
C ALA A 60 2.73 6.15 -4.26
N HIS A 61 3.50 7.09 -4.82
CA HIS A 61 4.95 6.94 -4.92
C HIS A 61 5.64 6.83 -3.54
N ARG A 62 5.19 7.62 -2.55
CA ARG A 62 5.72 7.54 -1.18
C ARG A 62 5.38 6.20 -0.52
N ALA A 63 4.14 5.73 -0.64
CA ALA A 63 3.73 4.43 -0.13
C ALA A 63 4.56 3.30 -0.76
N PHE A 64 4.75 3.34 -2.08
CA PHE A 64 5.56 2.36 -2.79
C PHE A 64 7.04 2.40 -2.40
N ALA A 65 7.62 3.59 -2.20
CA ALA A 65 8.98 3.69 -1.65
C ALA A 65 9.07 3.01 -0.28
N GLY A 66 8.05 3.19 0.56
CA GLY A 66 7.95 2.54 1.86
C GLY A 66 7.84 1.01 1.82
N GLN A 67 7.26 0.47 0.74
CA GLN A 67 7.26 -0.97 0.49
C GLN A 67 8.67 -1.48 0.19
N LEU A 68 9.43 -0.74 -0.63
CA LEU A 68 10.77 -1.14 -1.06
C LEU A 68 11.83 -1.01 0.04
N ASP A 69 11.75 0.04 0.86
CA ASP A 69 12.67 0.24 1.99
C ASP A 69 12.24 -0.50 3.27
N GLY A 70 11.03 -1.08 3.28
CA GLY A 70 10.48 -1.85 4.39
C GLY A 70 9.85 -1.01 5.50
N SER A 71 9.79 0.32 5.36
CA SER A 71 9.19 1.20 6.37
C SER A 71 7.68 1.01 6.54
N ASN A 72 6.96 0.58 5.49
CA ASN A 72 5.55 0.20 5.62
C ASN A 72 5.39 -1.00 6.56
N ALA A 73 6.20 -2.05 6.36
CA ALA A 73 6.18 -3.22 7.23
C ALA A 73 6.60 -2.88 8.66
N ALA A 74 7.62 -2.03 8.84
CA ALA A 74 8.04 -1.57 10.16
C ALA A 74 6.93 -0.81 10.90
N ARG A 75 6.22 0.09 10.20
CA ARG A 75 5.05 0.80 10.73
C ARG A 75 3.95 -0.20 11.13
N TRP A 76 3.61 -1.13 10.25
CA TRP A 76 2.59 -2.14 10.52
C TRP A 76 2.91 -2.98 11.78
N HIS A 77 4.16 -3.41 11.94
CA HIS A 77 4.59 -4.12 13.15
C HIS A 77 4.44 -3.28 14.41
N ALA A 78 4.86 -2.00 14.38
CA ALA A 78 4.70 -1.10 15.51
C ALA A 78 3.21 -0.85 15.85
N ASP A 79 2.35 -0.78 14.84
CA ASP A 79 0.90 -0.58 15.03
C ASP A 79 0.25 -1.81 15.67
N MET A 80 0.68 -3.01 15.28
CA MET A 80 0.21 -4.25 15.88
C MET A 80 0.65 -4.39 17.34
N GLU A 81 1.90 -4.06 17.66
CA GLU A 81 2.41 -4.10 19.04
C GLU A 81 1.59 -3.19 19.96
N ARG A 82 1.34 -1.94 19.56
CA ARG A 82 0.49 -1.02 20.32
C ARG A 82 -0.93 -1.55 20.51
N TRP A 83 -1.51 -2.14 19.46
CA TRP A 83 -2.84 -2.74 19.57
C TRP A 83 -2.90 -3.89 20.57
N PHE A 84 -1.88 -4.75 20.63
CA PHE A 84 -1.78 -5.81 21.64
C PHE A 84 -1.66 -5.24 23.05
N GLU A 85 -0.77 -4.27 23.26
CA GLU A 85 -0.59 -3.60 24.56
C GLU A 85 -1.88 -2.96 25.07
N GLU A 86 -2.61 -2.24 24.20
CA GLU A 86 -3.90 -1.63 24.56
C GLU A 86 -4.94 -2.67 24.98
N ARG A 87 -4.97 -3.83 24.32
CA ARG A 87 -5.89 -4.92 24.67
C ARG A 87 -5.54 -5.57 25.99
N GLU A 88 -4.26 -5.77 26.28
CA GLU A 88 -3.81 -6.30 27.56
C GLU A 88 -4.17 -5.34 28.71
N GLN A 89 -3.96 -4.03 28.52
CA GLN A 89 -4.35 -3.02 29.51
C GLN A 89 -5.85 -3.03 29.81
N ARG A 90 -6.70 -3.11 28.77
CA ARG A 90 -8.17 -3.22 28.95
C ARG A 90 -8.56 -4.48 29.72
N ARG A 91 -7.85 -5.59 29.50
CA ARG A 91 -8.11 -6.86 30.18
C ARG A 91 -7.70 -6.85 31.65
N GLN A 92 -6.68 -6.07 32.01
CA GLN A 92 -6.20 -5.93 33.39
C GLN A 92 -7.02 -4.93 34.22
N GLN A 93 -7.81 -4.06 33.57
CA GLN A 93 -8.68 -3.07 34.22
C GLN A 93 -10.14 -3.55 34.38
N SER A 94 -10.46 -4.75 33.90
CA SER A 94 -11.78 -5.40 34.01
C SER A 94 -11.79 -6.48 35.08
#